data_AF-A0A2V9J6D4-F1
#
_entry.id   AF-A0A2V9J6D4-F1
#
_cell.length_a   1.000
_cell.length_b   1.000
_cell.length_c   1.000
_cell.angle_alpha   90.00
_cell.angle_beta   90.00
_cell.angle_gamma   90.00
#
_symmetry.space_group_name_H-M   'P 1'
#
loop_
_entity.id
_entity.type
_entity.pdbx_description
1 polymer ?
#
loop_
_entity_poly.entity_id
_entity_poly.type
_entity_poly.pdbx_seq_one_letter_code
_entity_poly.pdbx_strand_id
1 'polypeptide(L)' 'TIKPGEKVANCNWGDDGKTLYITASTSLYRIRLKIPGVRP' A
#
# COMPACT_ATOMS: atom_id res chain seq x y z
N THR A 1 -6.26 10.82 3.47
CA THR A 1 -4.80 10.60 3.35
C THR A 1 -4.34 9.63 4.41
N ILE A 2 -3.51 8.64 4.07
CA ILE A 2 -2.96 7.65 5.00
C ILE A 2 -1.66 8.21 5.61
N LYS A 3 -1.48 8.07 6.93
CA LYS A 3 -0.28 8.52 7.66
C LYS A 3 0.29 7.37 8.52
N PRO A 4 1.27 6.60 8.02
CA PRO A 4 1.76 5.40 8.71
C PRO A 4 2.57 5.66 10.00
N GLY A 5 2.82 6.91 10.40
CA GLY A 5 3.59 7.24 11.61
C GLY A 5 5.11 7.15 11.45
N GLU A 6 5.59 6.62 10.32
CA GLU A 6 7.00 6.56 9.93
C GLU A 6 7.18 6.99 8.45
N LYS A 7 8.44 7.24 8.06
CA LYS A 7 8.76 7.70 6.70
C LYS A 7 8.52 6.58 5.68
N VAL A 8 7.69 6.89 4.70
CA VAL A 8 7.37 6.00 3.57
C VAL A 8 8.39 6.21 2.45
N ALA A 9 8.82 5.10 1.83
CA ALA A 9 9.70 5.13 0.67
C ALA A 9 8.96 4.90 -0.66
N ASN A 10 8.02 3.94 -0.70
CA ASN A 10 7.29 3.58 -1.92
C ASN A 10 5.93 2.93 -1.59
N CYS A 11 5.06 2.80 -2.59
CA CYS A 11 3.83 2.03 -2.52
C CYS A 11 3.46 1.46 -3.90
N ASN A 12 2.79 0.30 -3.94
CA ASN A 12 2.26 -0.27 -5.18
C ASN A 12 1.05 -1.18 -4.93
N TRP A 13 0.27 -1.44 -5.98
CA TRP A 13 -0.80 -2.43 -5.99
C TRP A 13 -0.24 -3.85 -6.17
N GLY A 14 -0.77 -4.80 -5.40
CA GLY A 14 -0.45 -6.21 -5.51
C GLY A 14 -1.68 -7.11 -5.37
N ASP A 15 -1.43 -8.41 -5.35
CA ASP A 15 -2.43 -9.49 -5.39
C ASP A 15 -3.33 -9.37 -6.65
N ASP A 16 -4.64 -9.41 -6.48
CA ASP A 16 -5.65 -9.16 -7.51
C ASP A 16 -5.84 -7.65 -7.82
N GLY A 17 -4.84 -6.83 -7.49
CA GLY A 17 -4.89 -5.38 -7.53
C GLY A 17 -5.73 -4.75 -6.41
N LYS A 18 -6.21 -5.53 -5.42
CA LYS A 18 -6.99 -5.01 -4.28
C LYS A 18 -6.16 -4.81 -3.03
N THR A 19 -4.85 -4.98 -3.08
CA THR A 19 -3.99 -4.78 -1.92
C THR A 19 -3.00 -3.68 -2.20
N LEU A 20 -3.04 -2.62 -1.39
CA LEU A 20 -2.01 -1.58 -1.38
C LEU A 20 -0.90 -2.01 -0.43
N TYR A 21 0.30 -2.19 -0.96
CA TYR A 21 1.52 -2.40 -0.20
C TYR A 21 2.23 -1.06 -0.03
N ILE A 22 2.69 -0.77 1.20
CA ILE A 22 3.43 0.44 1.52
C ILE A 22 4.70 0.05 2.28
N THR A 23 5.86 0.34 1.70
CA THR A 23 7.15 0.11 2.34
C THR A 23 7.55 1.36 3.11
N ALA A 24 7.69 1.22 4.42
CA ALA A 24 8.17 2.26 5.30
C ALA A 24 9.60 1.95 5.77
N SER A 25 10.09 2.70 6.76
CA SER A 25 11.49 2.65 7.18
C SER A 25 11.81 1.35 7.91
N THR A 26 10.88 0.85 8.72
CA THR A 26 11.05 -0.39 9.49
C THR A 26 9.89 -1.37 9.30
N SER A 27 8.76 -0.92 8.76
CA SER A 27 7.57 -1.77 8.56
C SER A 27 7.15 -1.90 7.10
N LEU A 28 6.45 -2.99 6.82
CA LEU A 28 5.68 -3.19 5.60
C LEU A 28 4.19 -3.19 5.96
N TYR A 29 3.44 -2.21 5.44
CA TYR A 29 1.99 -2.15 5.64
C TYR A 29 1.27 -2.79 4.46
N ARG A 30 0.15 -3.44 4.76
CA ARG A 30 -0.73 -4.07 3.77
C ARG A 30 -2.19 -3.68 4.03
N ILE A 31 -2.82 -3.03 3.05
CA ILE A 31 -4.22 -2.60 3.14
C ILE A 31 -5.02 -3.30 2.05
N ARG A 32 -5.97 -4.15 2.47
CA ARG A 32 -6.91 -4.84 1.58
C ARG A 32 -8.12 -3.96 1.31
N LEU A 33 -8.44 -3.74 0.04
CA LEU A 33 -9.57 -2.96 -0.43
C LEU A 33 -10.68 -3.86 -0.98
N LYS A 34 -11.90 -3.32 -1.04
CA LYS A 34 -13.07 -4.02 -1.62
C LYS A 34 -13.01 -4.05 -3.16
N ILE A 35 -12.46 -2.99 -3.75
CA ILE A 35 -12.31 -2.81 -5.19
C ILE A 35 -10.83 -2.75 -5.59
N PRO A 36 -10.47 -3.06 -6.84
CA PRO A 36 -9.09 -2.92 -7.29
C PRO A 36 -8.65 -1.46 -7.38
N GLY A 37 -7.36 -1.22 -7.17
CA GLY A 37 -6.72 0.04 -7.47
C GLY A 37 -6.57 0.29 -8.97
N VAL A 38 -6.22 1.53 -9.33
CA VAL A 38 -5.95 1.93 -10.71
C VAL A 38 -4.69 1.23 -11.20
N ARG A 39 -4.83 0.45 -12.28
CA ARG A 39 -3.75 -0.25 -12.98
C ARG A 39 -3.52 0.41 -14.35
N PRO A 40 -2.30 0.38 -14.91
CA PRO A 40 -2.04 0.78 -16.30
C PRO A 40 -2.88 -0.02 -17.30
#